data_AF-A0A412WYV7-F1
#
_entry.id   AF-A0A412WYV7-F1
#
_cell.length_a   1.000
_cell.length_b   1.000
_cell.length_c   1.000
_cell.angle_alpha   90.00
_cell.angle_beta   90.00
_cell.angle_gamma   90.00
#
_symmetry.space_group_name_H-M   'P 1'
#
loop_
_entity.id
_entity.type
_entity.pdbx_description
1 polymer ?
#
loop_
_entity_poly.entity_id
_entity_poly.type
_entity_poly.pdbx_seq_one_letter_code
_entity_poly.pdbx_strand_id
1 'polypeptide(L)'
;MSLAFIRFKQWLGRLSFRTGIVVATLCIISYIVSFAQILLPISATMKGVLWTVFFGLAKTFQYAALLILGSAGLTRAKAMFKCQK
;
A
#
# COMPACT_ATOMS: atom_id res chain seq x y z
N MET A 1 -20.95 -10.53 11.09
CA MET A 1 -19.74 -9.81 10.62
C MET A 1 -19.40 -8.74 11.65
N SER A 2 -18.19 -8.74 12.19
CA SER A 2 -17.82 -7.84 13.31
C SER A 2 -17.99 -6.37 12.92
N LEU A 3 -18.55 -5.55 13.82
CA LEU A 3 -18.81 -4.11 13.61
C LEU A 3 -17.56 -3.34 13.15
N ALA A 4 -16.39 -3.75 13.63
CA ALA A 4 -15.10 -3.20 13.22
C ALA A 4 -14.86 -3.37 11.71
N PHE A 5 -15.22 -4.53 11.14
CA PHE A 5 -15.04 -4.82 9.71
C PHE A 5 -15.93 -3.96 8.82
N ILE A 6 -17.18 -3.69 9.25
CA ILE A 6 -18.13 -2.85 8.49
C ILE A 6 -17.63 -1.40 8.46
N ARG A 7 -17.20 -0.87 9.61
CA ARG A 7 -16.56 0.45 9.71
C ARG A 7 -15.31 0.54 8.85
N PHE A 8 -14.46 -0.49 8.89
CA PHE A 8 -13.24 -0.56 8.09
C PHE A 8 -13.57 -0.50 6.59
N LYS A 9 -14.60 -1.24 6.16
CA LYS A 9 -15.05 -1.27 4.76
C LYS A 9 -15.68 0.05 4.32
N GLN A 10 -16.45 0.72 5.18
CA GLN A 10 -16.99 2.07 4.89
C GLN A 10 -15.88 3.13 4.82
N TRP A 11 -14.88 3.03 5.69
CA TRP A 11 -13.70 3.90 5.66
C TRP A 11 -12.86 3.68 4.40
N LEU A 12 -12.64 2.41 4.01
CA LEU A 12 -12.03 2.05 2.73
C LEU A 12 -12.85 2.56 1.54
N GLY A 13 -14.18 2.48 1.61
CA GLY A 13 -15.08 3.01 0.57
C GLY A 13 -15.02 4.54 0.44
N ARG A 14 -14.59 5.26 1.49
CA ARG A 14 -14.29 6.70 1.44
C ARG A 14 -12.89 6.98 0.89
N LEU A 15 -11.97 6.02 0.90
CA LEU A 15 -10.67 6.16 0.27
C LEU A 15 -10.81 6.06 -1.26
N SER A 16 -10.63 7.18 -1.94
CA SER A 16 -10.65 7.25 -3.39
C SER A 16 -9.44 6.52 -4.00
N PHE A 17 -9.55 6.11 -5.27
CA PHE A 17 -8.47 5.54 -6.08
C PHE A 17 -7.17 6.36 -6.00
N ARG A 18 -7.29 7.69 -5.87
CA ARG A 18 -6.16 8.61 -5.66
C ARG A 18 -5.32 8.27 -4.44
N THR A 19 -5.96 7.93 -3.32
CA THR A 19 -5.28 7.53 -2.08
C THR A 19 -4.49 6.23 -2.27
N GLY A 20 -5.06 5.27 -3.00
CA GLY A 20 -4.36 4.03 -3.36
C GLY A 20 -3.13 4.28 -4.23
N ILE A 21 -3.21 5.20 -5.20
CA ILE A 21 -2.06 5.63 -6.01
C ILE A 21 -0.99 6.28 -5.14
N VAL A 22 -1.35 7.21 -4.25
CA VAL A 22 -0.38 7.88 -3.36
C VAL A 22 0.34 6.87 -2.47
N VAL A 23 -0.37 5.91 -1.88
CA VAL A 23 0.22 4.85 -1.06
C VAL A 23 1.12 3.94 -1.91
N ALA A 24 0.75 3.63 -3.15
CA ALA A 24 1.60 2.88 -4.08
C ALA A 24 2.89 3.65 -4.44
N THR A 25 2.80 4.95 -4.67
CA THR A 25 3.98 5.79 -4.94
C THR A 25 4.91 5.86 -3.72
N LEU A 26 4.35 5.99 -2.50
CA LEU A 26 5.13 5.95 -1.26
C LEU A 26 5.78 4.58 -1.02
N CYS A 27 5.10 3.48 -1.39
CA CYS A 27 5.68 2.14 -1.39
C CYS A 27 6.92 2.07 -2.29
N ILE A 28 6.83 2.58 -3.53
CA ILE A 28 7.94 2.57 -4.49
C ILE A 28 9.10 3.41 -3.98
N ILE A 29 8.84 4.62 -3.47
CA ILE A 29 9.87 5.49 -2.91
C ILE A 29 10.56 4.81 -1.72
N SER A 30 9.79 4.25 -0.78
CA SER A 30 10.34 3.55 0.39
C SER A 30 11.18 2.33 0.00
N TYR A 31 10.77 1.61 -1.05
CA TYR A 31 11.53 0.49 -1.59
C TYR A 31 12.87 0.93 -2.18
N ILE A 32 12.88 1.99 -3.01
CA ILE A 32 14.10 2.54 -3.60
C ILE A 32 15.07 3.06 -2.51
N VAL A 33 14.53 3.77 -1.51
CA VAL A 33 15.32 4.26 -0.35
C VAL A 33 15.94 3.11 0.43
N SER A 34 15.21 2.00 0.59
CA SER A 34 15.73 0.80 1.25
C SER A 34 16.96 0.23 0.54
N PHE A 35 17.04 0.33 -0.79
CA PHE A 35 18.21 -0.10 -1.56
C PHE A 35 19.32 0.95 -1.66
N ALA A 36 18.99 2.25 -1.64
CA ALA A 36 19.98 3.32 -1.66
C ALA A 36 20.96 3.26 -0.47
N GLN A 37 20.52 2.69 0.66
CA GLN A 37 21.32 2.49 1.87
C GLN A 37 22.48 1.50 1.71
N ILE A 38 22.44 0.61 0.71
CA ILE A 38 23.54 -0.29 0.39
C ILE A 38 24.78 0.49 -0.06
N LEU A 39 24.58 1.62 -0.76
CA LEU A 39 25.66 2.43 -1.34
C LEU A 39 26.35 3.37 -0.33
N LEU A 40 25.68 3.72 0.78
CA LEU A 40 26.26 4.61 1.80
C LEU A 40 27.31 3.88 2.65
N PRO A 41 28.49 4.45 2.95
CA PRO A 41 29.49 3.85 3.83
C PRO A 41 29.13 4.07 5.32
N ILE A 42 28.05 3.44 5.77
CA ILE A 42 27.56 3.44 7.16
C ILE A 42 27.73 2.06 7.80
N SER A 43 27.80 2.02 9.14
CA SER A 43 27.97 0.79 9.92
C SER A 43 26.94 -0.29 9.54
N ALA A 44 27.38 -1.54 9.43
CA ALA A 44 26.56 -2.67 9.00
C ALA A 44 25.29 -2.87 9.86
N THR A 45 25.39 -2.61 11.16
CA THR A 45 24.26 -2.68 12.10
C THR A 45 23.21 -1.61 11.78
N MET A 46 23.65 -0.38 11.49
CA MET A 46 22.74 0.73 11.18
C MET A 46 22.09 0.55 9.80
N LYS A 47 22.83 0.02 8.81
CA LYS A 47 22.25 -0.41 7.53
C LYS A 47 21.18 -1.46 7.71
N GLY A 48 21.43 -2.48 8.53
CA GLY A 48 20.51 -3.58 8.78
C GLY A 48 19.18 -3.10 9.37
N VAL A 49 19.23 -2.24 10.39
CA VAL A 49 18.04 -1.66 11.04
C VAL A 49 17.25 -0.78 10.07
N LEU A 50 17.93 0.12 9.36
CA LEU A 50 17.28 1.03 8.43
C LEU A 50 16.64 0.25 7.28
N TRP A 51 17.35 -0.75 6.75
CA TRP A 51 16.83 -1.65 5.71
C TRP A 51 15.61 -2.43 6.19
N THR A 52 15.64 -3.03 7.39
CA THR A 52 14.47 -3.77 7.91
C THR A 52 13.25 -2.88 8.10
N VAL A 53 13.44 -1.66 8.62
CA VAL A 53 12.34 -0.70 8.81
C VAL A 53 11.76 -0.23 7.47
N PHE A 54 12.60 0.24 6.54
CA PHE A 54 12.13 0.75 5.25
C PHE A 54 11.59 -0.35 4.34
N PHE A 55 12.19 -1.53 4.33
CA PHE A 55 11.70 -2.68 3.58
C PHE A 55 10.37 -3.19 4.14
N GLY A 56 10.25 -3.25 5.48
CA GLY A 56 9.01 -3.59 6.16
C GLY A 56 7.89 -2.60 5.85
N LEU A 57 8.19 -1.30 5.91
CA LEU A 57 7.25 -0.23 5.54
C LEU A 57 6.85 -0.28 4.06
N ALA A 58 7.79 -0.57 3.16
CA ALA A 58 7.47 -0.74 1.74
C ALA A 58 6.47 -1.89 1.54
N LYS A 59 6.68 -3.04 2.19
CA LYS A 59 5.76 -4.18 2.15
C LYS A 59 4.37 -3.83 2.69
N THR A 60 4.28 -3.14 3.83
CA THR A 60 2.98 -2.76 4.40
C THR A 60 2.24 -1.78 3.49
N PHE A 61 2.93 -0.80 2.91
CA PHE A 61 2.35 0.09 1.92
C PHE A 61 1.94 -0.64 0.64
N GLN A 62 2.69 -1.64 0.18
CA GLN A 62 2.33 -2.45 -0.98
C GLN A 62 1.01 -3.17 -0.77
N TYR A 63 0.86 -3.88 0.35
CA TYR A 63 -0.39 -4.59 0.65
C TYR A 63 -1.55 -3.62 0.90
N ALA A 64 -1.30 -2.49 1.58
CA ALA A 64 -2.32 -1.46 1.78
C ALA A 64 -2.78 -0.83 0.46
N ALA A 65 -1.86 -0.52 -0.45
CA ALA A 65 -2.17 0.00 -1.78
C ALA A 65 -3.01 -1.01 -2.58
N LEU A 66 -2.60 -2.27 -2.62
CA LEU A 66 -3.36 -3.35 -3.28
C LEU A 66 -4.75 -3.52 -2.68
N LEU A 67 -4.89 -3.41 -1.36
CA LEU A 67 -6.18 -3.50 -0.67
C LEU A 67 -7.10 -2.31 -1.05
N ILE A 68 -6.57 -1.09 -1.06
CA ILE A 68 -7.32 0.13 -1.40
C ILE A 68 -7.70 0.12 -2.90
N LEU A 69 -6.72 -0.08 -3.78
CA LEU A 69 -6.90 -0.17 -5.24
C LEU A 69 -7.80 -1.34 -5.62
N GLY A 70 -7.66 -2.48 -4.96
CA GLY A 70 -8.47 -3.68 -5.18
C GLY A 70 -9.93 -3.47 -4.75
N SER A 71 -10.19 -2.81 -3.61
CA SER A 71 -11.56 -2.53 -3.18
C SER A 71 -12.28 -1.52 -4.09
N ALA A 72 -11.58 -0.48 -4.53
CA ALA A 72 -12.08 0.49 -5.51
C ALA A 72 -12.24 -0.14 -6.90
N GLY A 73 -11.25 -0.93 -7.33
CA GLY A 73 -11.22 -1.65 -8.59
C GLY A 73 -12.32 -2.70 -8.69
N LEU A 74 -12.60 -3.44 -7.61
CA LEU A 74 -13.70 -4.40 -7.55
C LEU A 74 -15.06 -3.71 -7.66
N THR A 75 -15.20 -2.53 -7.06
CA THR A 75 -16.42 -1.71 -7.17
C THR A 75 -16.65 -1.26 -8.62
N ARG A 76 -15.58 -0.80 -9.29
CA ARG A 76 -15.62 -0.44 -10.72
C ARG A 76 -15.86 -1.64 -11.64
N ALA A 77 -15.21 -2.77 -11.39
CA ALA A 77 -15.38 -4.00 -12.16
C ALA A 77 -16.81 -4.55 -12.04
N LYS A 78 -17.39 -4.53 -10.84
CA LYS A 78 -18.80 -4.88 -10.63
C LYS A 78 -19.75 -3.94 -11.36
N ALA A 79 -19.46 -2.64 -11.42
CA ALA A 79 -20.26 -1.69 -12.18
C ALA A 79 -20.20 -1.97 -13.69
N MET A 80 -19.01 -2.27 -14.24
CA MET A 80 -18.86 -2.64 -15.65
C MET A 80 -19.57 -3.97 -15.97
N PHE A 81 -19.45 -4.99 -15.12
CA PHE A 81 -20.17 -6.26 -15.29
C PHE A 81 -21.69 -6.11 -15.19
N LYS A 82 -22.19 -5.15 -14.40
CA LYS A 82 -23.62 -4.88 -14.30
C LYS A 82 -24.17 -4.11 -15.50
N CYS A 83 -23.35 -3.33 -16.21
CA CYS A 83 -23.71 -2.68 -17.48
C CYS A 83 -23.66 -3.62 -18.70
N GLN A 84 -23.10 -4.83 -18.55
CA GLN A 84 -23.04 -5.86 -19.60
C GLN A 84 -24.22 -6.86 -19.53
N LYS A 85 -25.22 -6.60 -18.68
CA LYS A 85 -26.52 -7.29 -18.65
C LYS A 85 -27.62 -6.30 -18.97
#